data_AF-A0AA38VT30-F1
#
_entry.id   AF-A0AA38VT30-F1
#
_cell.length_a   1.000
_cell.length_b   1.000
_cell.length_c   1.000
_cell.angle_alpha   90.00
_cell.angle_beta   90.00
_cell.angle_gamma   90.00
#
_symmetry.space_group_name_H-M   'P 1'
#
loop_
_entity.id
_entity.type
_entity.pdbx_description
1 polymer ?
#
loop_
_entity_poly.entity_id
_entity_poly.type
_entity_poly.pdbx_seq_one_letter_code
_entity_poly.pdbx_strand_id
1 'polypeptide(L)'
;MGLKESGYYGYAVLGARLLQCISLVAIIGMVSNFISLLSKAKQKTPQELVATLVINCLAVLWVLLSLNAYGDTHIPFLVTAAVDVLFLVPFIVIAVVLGQPLSSTTCSELPKTNSANTFLALPVGNKGLSYVLFVGAQQTTCYELMAVWGLIIVLCVLFTASGIAALFLFLGKRRALSSQSAGRADKQEAWSDDAPMTAPLSGGAAPGRLIPQGF
;
A
#
# COMPACT_ATOMS: atom_id res chain seq x y z
N MET A 1 6.95 21.96 -1.10
CA MET A 1 7.34 22.21 0.31
C MET A 1 8.41 21.20 0.68
N GLY A 2 9.60 21.65 1.07
CA GLY A 2 10.79 20.81 1.19
C GLY A 2 10.71 19.81 2.34
N LEU A 3 11.33 18.64 2.14
CA LEU A 3 11.46 17.51 3.08
C LEU A 3 11.85 17.88 4.52
N LYS A 4 12.37 19.11 4.75
CA LYS A 4 12.85 19.62 6.04
C LYS A 4 11.74 20.05 7.00
N GLU A 5 10.51 20.29 6.54
CA GLU A 5 9.39 20.71 7.41
C GLU A 5 8.43 19.57 7.80
N SER A 6 8.55 18.42 7.15
CA SER A 6 7.88 17.19 7.55
C SER A 6 8.63 16.56 8.73
N GLY A 7 8.05 16.61 9.94
CA GLY A 7 8.60 15.98 11.14
C GLY A 7 8.84 14.46 10.97
N TYR A 8 9.31 13.80 12.04
CA TYR A 8 9.70 12.37 12.07
C TYR A 8 8.80 11.41 11.25
N TYR A 9 7.49 11.64 11.25
CA TYR A 9 6.51 10.85 10.51
C TYR A 9 6.65 10.90 8.98
N GLY A 10 7.09 12.02 8.39
CA GLY A 10 7.29 12.12 6.94
C GLY A 10 8.46 11.27 6.44
N TYR A 11 9.58 11.29 7.18
CA TYR A 11 10.72 10.41 6.91
C TYR A 11 10.38 8.93 7.12
N ALA A 12 9.57 8.61 8.12
CA ALA A 12 9.10 7.24 8.35
C ALA A 12 8.25 6.73 7.19
N VAL A 13 7.33 7.54 6.64
CA VAL A 13 6.51 7.18 5.47
C VAL A 13 7.37 7.02 4.22
N LEU A 14 8.33 7.91 3.98
CA LEU A 14 9.24 7.80 2.84
C LEU A 14 10.12 6.55 2.93
N GLY A 15 10.70 6.29 4.11
CA GLY A 15 11.50 5.09 4.38
C GLY A 15 10.70 3.80 4.21
N ALA A 16 9.46 3.77 4.71
CA ALA A 16 8.57 2.62 4.53
C ALA A 16 8.27 2.35 3.05
N ARG A 17 8.05 3.39 2.23
CA ARG A 17 7.83 3.25 0.78
C ARG A 17 9.06 2.75 0.04
N LEU A 18 10.25 3.22 0.41
CA LEU A 18 11.50 2.71 -0.18
C LEU A 18 11.70 1.23 0.17
N LEU A 19 11.44 0.84 1.41
CA LEU A 19 11.55 -0.55 1.84
C LEU A 19 10.52 -1.44 1.13
N GLN A 20 9.28 -0.97 0.94
CA GLN A 20 8.26 -1.65 0.12
C GLN A 20 8.75 -1.87 -1.31
N CYS A 21 9.34 -0.84 -1.95
CA CYS A 21 9.90 -0.95 -3.30
C CYS A 21 10.99 -2.03 -3.38
N ILE A 22 11.94 -2.03 -2.43
CA ILE A 22 13.04 -3.01 -2.39
C ILE A 22 12.48 -4.44 -2.25
N SER A 23 11.53 -4.63 -1.33
CA SER A 23 10.89 -5.93 -1.12
C SER A 23 10.12 -6.40 -2.35
N LEU A 24 9.37 -5.52 -3.03
CA LEU A 24 8.64 -5.86 -4.25
C LEU A 24 9.59 -6.29 -5.38
N VAL A 25 10.68 -5.55 -5.61
CA VAL A 25 11.69 -5.88 -6.62
C VAL A 25 12.36 -7.22 -6.31
N ALA A 26 12.67 -7.49 -5.04
CA ALA A 26 13.22 -8.77 -4.62
C ALA A 26 12.27 -9.95 -4.93
N ILE A 27 10.96 -9.81 -4.64
CA ILE A 27 9.97 -10.84 -4.98
C ILE A 27 9.86 -11.03 -6.50
N ILE A 28 9.79 -9.94 -7.27
CA ILE A 28 9.75 -10.01 -8.74
C ILE A 28 10.98 -10.76 -9.28
N GLY A 29 12.17 -10.48 -8.75
CA GLY A 29 13.40 -11.15 -9.13
C GLY A 29 13.37 -12.66 -8.88
N MET A 30 13.00 -13.07 -7.65
CA MET A 30 12.90 -14.49 -7.29
C MET A 30 11.83 -15.22 -8.12
N VAL A 31 10.64 -14.62 -8.27
CA VAL A 31 9.53 -15.20 -9.04
C VAL A 31 9.89 -15.31 -10.53
N SER A 32 10.56 -14.31 -11.12
CA SER A 32 10.95 -14.32 -12.53
C SER A 32 12.01 -15.37 -12.84
N ASN A 33 12.97 -15.57 -11.92
CA ASN A 33 13.96 -16.63 -12.05
C ASN A 33 13.28 -18.01 -12.07
N PHE A 34 12.31 -18.20 -11.17
CA PHE A 34 11.52 -19.43 -11.14
C PHE A 34 10.75 -19.66 -12.44
N ILE A 35 10.01 -18.67 -12.94
CA ILE A 35 9.28 -18.78 -14.22
C ILE A 35 10.23 -19.17 -15.37
N SER A 36 11.45 -18.63 -15.37
CA SER A 36 12.47 -18.94 -16.38
C SER A 36 12.91 -20.41 -16.32
N LEU A 37 13.03 -20.97 -15.11
CA LEU A 37 13.33 -22.39 -14.91
C LEU A 37 12.19 -23.29 -15.41
N LEU A 38 10.94 -22.90 -15.15
CA LEU A 38 9.75 -23.63 -15.61
C LEU A 38 9.62 -23.65 -17.13
N SER A 39 9.86 -22.50 -17.76
CA SER A 39 9.81 -22.35 -19.20
C SER A 39 10.87 -23.24 -19.88
N LYS A 40 12.10 -23.27 -19.33
CA LYS A 40 13.16 -24.17 -19.80
C LYS A 40 12.81 -25.64 -19.66
N ALA A 41 12.07 -26.00 -18.61
CA ALA A 41 11.56 -27.36 -18.39
C ALA A 41 10.30 -27.71 -19.22
N LYS A 42 9.83 -26.82 -20.11
CA LYS A 42 8.62 -26.98 -20.93
C LYS A 42 7.36 -27.32 -20.11
N GLN A 43 7.22 -26.71 -18.94
CA GLN A 43 6.10 -26.96 -18.06
C GLN A 43 5.15 -25.79 -17.91
N LYS A 44 3.90 -26.12 -17.61
CA LYS A 44 2.84 -25.15 -17.37
C LYS A 44 3.13 -24.38 -16.08
N THR A 45 3.29 -23.07 -16.19
CA THR A 45 3.49 -22.17 -15.04
C THR A 45 2.23 -22.16 -14.16
N PRO A 46 2.36 -22.33 -12.83
CA PRO A 46 1.22 -22.25 -11.93
C PRO A 46 0.60 -20.85 -11.97
N GLN A 47 -0.72 -20.81 -12.10
CA GLN A 47 -1.48 -19.56 -12.27
C GLN A 47 -1.30 -18.60 -11.07
N GLU A 48 -1.16 -19.14 -9.86
CA GLU A 48 -0.94 -18.36 -8.63
C GLU A 48 0.31 -17.48 -8.69
N LEU A 49 1.39 -17.98 -9.30
CA LEU A 49 2.64 -17.23 -9.42
C LEU A 49 2.53 -16.10 -10.45
N VAL A 50 1.83 -16.36 -11.54
CA VAL A 50 1.54 -15.35 -12.56
C VAL A 50 0.68 -14.24 -11.98
N ALA A 51 -0.35 -14.59 -11.19
CA ALA A 51 -1.18 -13.61 -10.50
C ALA A 51 -0.36 -12.74 -9.54
N THR A 52 0.52 -13.35 -8.73
CA THR A 52 1.41 -12.65 -7.81
C THR A 52 2.34 -11.67 -8.54
N LEU A 53 2.89 -12.08 -9.69
CA LEU A 53 3.76 -11.23 -10.50
C LEU A 53 3.01 -9.99 -11.01
N VAL A 54 1.80 -10.17 -11.55
CA VAL A 54 0.99 -9.05 -12.07
C VAL A 54 0.65 -8.07 -10.95
N ILE A 55 0.21 -8.56 -9.79
CA ILE A 55 -0.13 -7.72 -8.63
C ILE A 55 1.11 -6.97 -8.13
N ASN A 56 2.28 -7.62 -8.08
CA ASN A 56 3.53 -6.96 -7.72
C ASN A 56 3.92 -5.85 -8.70
N CYS A 57 3.77 -6.06 -10.01
CA CYS A 57 4.05 -5.02 -11.00
C CYS A 57 3.14 -3.79 -10.81
N LEU A 58 1.84 -4.01 -10.56
CA LEU A 58 0.91 -2.92 -10.25
C LEU A 58 1.27 -2.21 -8.94
N ALA A 59 1.67 -2.97 -7.92
CA ALA A 59 2.12 -2.42 -6.64
C ALA A 59 3.40 -1.57 -6.78
N VAL A 60 4.37 -2.00 -7.60
CA VAL A 60 5.58 -1.21 -7.89
C VAL A 60 5.21 0.11 -8.57
N LEU A 61 4.36 0.07 -9.59
CA LEU A 61 3.87 1.28 -10.26
C LEU A 61 3.16 2.21 -9.27
N TRP A 62 2.35 1.67 -8.37
CA TRP A 62 1.68 2.43 -7.32
C TRP A 62 2.68 3.09 -6.34
N VAL A 63 3.67 2.36 -5.86
CA VAL A 63 4.68 2.92 -4.93
C VAL A 63 5.52 3.99 -5.63
N LEU A 64 5.91 3.81 -6.89
CA LEU A 64 6.63 4.82 -7.68
C LEU A 64 5.78 6.08 -7.89
N LEU A 65 4.50 5.92 -8.24
CA LEU A 65 3.57 7.04 -8.38
C LEU A 65 3.43 7.78 -7.04
N SER A 66 3.34 7.05 -5.93
CA SER A 66 3.23 7.62 -4.59
C SER A 66 4.50 8.37 -4.16
N LEU A 67 5.69 7.92 -4.60
CA LEU A 67 6.95 8.62 -4.35
C LEU A 67 7.01 9.95 -5.12
N ASN A 68 6.61 9.95 -6.39
CA ASN A 68 6.58 11.16 -7.21
C ASN A 68 5.51 12.15 -6.72
N ALA A 69 4.34 11.64 -6.34
CA ALA A 69 3.24 12.41 -5.79
C ALA A 69 3.55 13.06 -4.43
N TYR A 70 4.56 12.61 -3.68
CA TYR A 70 5.00 13.31 -2.47
C TYR A 70 5.73 14.63 -2.81
N GLY A 71 6.30 14.74 -4.01
CA GLY A 71 6.96 15.97 -4.51
C GLY A 71 5.95 17.05 -4.91
N ASP A 72 4.84 16.67 -5.55
CA ASP A 72 3.78 17.58 -5.97
C ASP A 72 2.63 17.59 -4.97
N THR A 73 2.39 18.73 -4.33
CA THR A 73 1.72 18.87 -3.02
C THR A 73 0.18 18.64 -3.03
N HIS A 74 -0.34 17.88 -4.00
CA HIS A 74 -1.77 17.83 -4.34
C HIS A 74 -2.47 16.49 -4.11
N ILE A 75 -1.79 15.39 -3.77
CA ILE A 75 -2.51 14.11 -3.54
C ILE A 75 -3.03 14.02 -2.10
N PRO A 76 -4.36 13.88 -1.89
CA PRO A 76 -4.93 13.71 -0.56
C PRO A 76 -4.46 12.39 0.06
N PHE A 77 -3.82 12.48 1.23
CA PHE A 77 -3.35 11.33 2.04
C PHE A 77 -4.41 10.22 2.22
N LEU A 78 -5.70 10.56 2.17
CA LEU A 78 -6.82 9.62 2.24
C LEU A 78 -6.87 8.66 1.04
N VAL A 79 -6.62 9.15 -0.17
CA VAL A 79 -6.62 8.32 -1.39
C VAL A 79 -5.45 7.35 -1.33
N THR A 80 -4.29 7.81 -0.87
CA THR A 80 -3.12 6.95 -0.68
C THR A 80 -3.41 5.82 0.32
N ALA A 81 -4.03 6.16 1.47
CA ALA A 81 -4.40 5.15 2.47
C ALA A 81 -5.44 4.15 1.93
N ALA A 82 -6.43 4.61 1.15
CA ALA A 82 -7.44 3.74 0.55
C ALA A 82 -6.83 2.73 -0.44
N VAL A 83 -5.89 3.19 -1.26
CA VAL A 83 -5.23 2.31 -2.23
C VAL A 83 -4.25 1.35 -1.55
N ASP A 84 -3.54 1.78 -0.49
CA ASP A 84 -2.69 0.88 0.31
C ASP A 84 -3.54 -0.27 0.94
N VAL A 85 -4.76 0.03 1.40
CA VAL A 85 -5.71 -1.01 1.89
C VAL A 85 -6.24 -1.89 0.76
N LEU A 86 -6.47 -1.34 -0.44
CA LEU A 86 -6.89 -2.10 -1.61
C LEU A 86 -5.84 -3.15 -2.02
N PHE A 87 -4.55 -2.82 -1.91
CA PHE A 87 -3.46 -3.76 -2.18
C PHE A 87 -3.26 -4.81 -1.07
N LEU A 88 -3.65 -4.54 0.18
CA LEU A 88 -3.54 -5.53 1.26
C LEU A 88 -4.36 -6.79 1.00
N VAL A 89 -5.58 -6.65 0.47
CA VAL A 89 -6.50 -7.77 0.24
C VAL A 89 -5.87 -8.86 -0.65
N PRO A 90 -5.39 -8.57 -1.87
CA PRO A 90 -4.77 -9.60 -2.70
C PRO A 90 -3.48 -10.17 -2.09
N PHE A 91 -2.67 -9.38 -1.40
CA PHE A 91 -1.46 -9.88 -0.73
C PHE A 91 -1.77 -10.88 0.39
N ILE A 92 -2.82 -10.64 1.16
CA ILE A 92 -3.27 -11.57 2.21
C ILE A 92 -3.75 -12.88 1.58
N VAL A 93 -4.53 -12.83 0.49
CA VAL A 93 -4.99 -14.04 -0.22
C VAL A 93 -3.79 -14.86 -0.69
N ILE A 94 -2.80 -14.22 -1.31
CA ILE A 94 -1.58 -14.91 -1.77
C ILE A 94 -0.81 -15.50 -0.58
N ALA A 95 -0.67 -14.76 0.53
CA ALA A 95 0.01 -15.25 1.73
C ALA A 95 -0.66 -16.51 2.32
N VAL A 96 -1.99 -16.58 2.31
CA VAL A 96 -2.75 -17.74 2.80
C VAL A 96 -2.62 -18.93 1.84
N VAL A 97 -2.80 -18.70 0.53
CA VAL A 97 -2.71 -19.76 -0.49
C VAL A 97 -1.30 -20.36 -0.54
N LEU A 98 -0.25 -19.54 -0.44
CA LEU A 98 1.14 -20.03 -0.41
C LEU A 98 1.54 -20.62 0.95
N GLY A 99 0.91 -20.19 2.06
CA GLY A 99 1.24 -20.67 3.40
C GLY A 99 0.76 -22.10 3.70
N GLN A 100 -0.38 -22.51 3.13
CA GLN A 100 -0.95 -23.85 3.34
C GLN A 100 -0.02 -25.00 2.95
N PRO A 101 0.56 -25.06 1.73
CA PRO A 101 1.42 -26.18 1.34
C PRO A 101 2.75 -26.18 2.08
N LEU A 102 3.27 -25.02 2.51
CA LEU A 102 4.55 -24.91 3.22
C LEU A 102 4.49 -25.47 4.64
N SER A 103 3.34 -25.38 5.30
CA SER A 103 3.17 -25.88 6.68
C SER A 103 3.25 -27.40 6.79
N SER A 104 3.13 -28.14 5.68
CA SER A 104 3.09 -29.61 5.68
C SER A 104 4.36 -30.26 5.11
N THR A 105 5.38 -29.47 4.75
CA THR A 105 6.59 -29.97 4.08
C THR A 105 7.86 -29.44 4.71
N THR A 106 8.77 -30.34 5.09
CA THR A 106 10.11 -30.00 5.57
C THR A 106 11.10 -30.05 4.39
N CYS A 107 11.64 -28.90 3.99
CA CYS A 107 12.56 -28.79 2.83
C CYS A 107 13.85 -29.64 2.96
N SER A 108 14.20 -30.09 4.18
CA SER A 108 15.41 -30.86 4.48
C SER A 108 15.37 -32.31 3.98
N GLU A 109 14.17 -32.88 3.81
CA GLU A 109 13.98 -34.29 3.40
C GLU A 109 13.96 -34.47 1.88
N LEU A 110 14.01 -33.38 1.10
CA LEU A 110 14.00 -33.44 -0.35
C LEU A 110 15.39 -33.81 -0.89
N PRO A 111 15.49 -34.69 -1.91
CA PRO A 111 16.76 -35.06 -2.50
C PRO A 111 17.49 -33.85 -3.09
N LYS A 112 18.80 -33.75 -2.85
CA LYS A 112 19.71 -32.75 -3.45
C LYS A 112 19.98 -32.97 -4.95
N THR A 113 19.30 -33.93 -5.57
CA THR A 113 19.67 -34.45 -6.89
C THR A 113 19.15 -33.58 -8.02
N ASN A 114 20.04 -33.29 -8.98
CA ASN A 114 19.87 -32.47 -10.19
C ASN A 114 18.92 -33.10 -11.25
N SER A 115 17.92 -33.87 -10.83
CA SER A 115 17.01 -34.58 -11.74
C SER A 115 15.82 -33.67 -12.06
N ALA A 116 15.95 -32.96 -13.18
CA ALA A 116 15.07 -31.91 -13.69
C ALA A 116 13.60 -32.29 -13.99
N ASN A 117 13.05 -33.41 -13.48
CA ASN A 117 11.76 -33.94 -13.96
C ASN A 117 10.79 -34.45 -12.88
N THR A 118 11.11 -34.35 -11.58
CA THR A 118 10.24 -34.92 -10.54
C THR A 118 9.22 -33.90 -10.04
N PHE A 119 7.97 -34.04 -10.51
CA PHE A 119 6.80 -33.31 -10.04
C PHE A 119 6.21 -34.02 -8.83
N LEU A 120 6.48 -33.50 -7.63
CA LEU A 120 5.78 -33.95 -6.42
C LEU A 120 4.49 -33.15 -6.29
N ALA A 121 3.39 -33.75 -6.74
CA ALA A 121 2.05 -33.27 -6.45
C ALA A 121 1.75 -33.56 -4.97
N LEU A 122 1.82 -32.53 -4.11
CA LEU A 122 1.30 -32.67 -2.75
C LEU A 122 -0.23 -32.54 -2.78
N PRO A 123 -0.98 -33.51 -2.22
CA PRO A 123 -2.42 -33.43 -2.12
C PRO A 123 -2.80 -32.41 -1.03
N VAL A 124 -3.27 -31.24 -1.45
CA VAL A 124 -4.03 -30.34 -0.57
C VAL A 124 -5.50 -30.76 -0.64
N GLY A 125 -5.96 -31.49 0.38
CA GLY A 125 -7.39 -31.75 0.61
C GLY A 125 -7.93 -33.08 0.08
N ASN A 126 -8.65 -33.80 0.95
CA ASN A 126 -9.07 -35.20 0.82
C ASN A 126 -10.17 -35.50 -0.22
N LYS A 127 -10.38 -34.70 -1.27
CA LYS A 127 -11.33 -35.01 -2.36
C LYS A 127 -10.87 -34.40 -3.68
N GLY A 128 -10.14 -35.18 -4.47
CA GLY A 128 -10.05 -35.09 -5.93
C GLY A 128 -10.06 -33.70 -6.56
N LEU A 129 -9.02 -32.89 -6.31
CA LEU A 129 -8.63 -31.82 -7.23
C LEU A 129 -7.14 -31.46 -7.00
N SER A 130 -6.27 -32.04 -7.82
CA SER A 130 -4.82 -31.86 -7.72
C SER A 130 -4.39 -30.47 -8.18
N TYR A 131 -4.32 -29.50 -7.26
CA TYR A 131 -3.53 -28.30 -7.48
C TYR A 131 -2.05 -28.58 -7.16
N VAL A 132 -1.33 -28.98 -8.20
CA VAL A 132 0.13 -29.08 -8.27
C VAL A 132 0.76 -27.72 -8.01
N LEU A 133 1.16 -27.46 -6.76
CA LEU A 133 1.84 -26.21 -6.37
C LEU A 133 3.27 -26.44 -5.85
N PHE A 134 3.99 -27.41 -6.42
CA PHE A 134 5.43 -27.48 -6.21
C PHE A 134 6.14 -27.83 -7.51
N VAL A 135 6.58 -26.80 -8.22
CA VAL A 135 7.38 -27.00 -9.41
C VAL A 135 8.82 -27.21 -9.00
N GLY A 136 9.36 -28.39 -9.29
CA GLY A 136 10.77 -28.71 -9.10
C GLY A 136 11.08 -29.15 -7.67
N ALA A 137 11.06 -30.47 -7.43
CA ALA A 137 11.54 -31.10 -6.21
C ALA A 137 13.07 -30.93 -6.03
N GLN A 138 13.51 -29.70 -5.80
CA GLN A 138 14.88 -29.33 -5.45
C GLN A 138 14.86 -28.53 -4.16
N GLN A 139 15.79 -28.82 -3.23
CA GLN A 139 15.89 -28.11 -1.95
C GLN A 139 15.95 -26.59 -2.15
N THR A 140 16.68 -26.12 -3.17
CA THR A 140 16.84 -24.70 -3.50
C THR A 140 15.49 -24.03 -3.74
N THR A 141 14.66 -24.62 -4.58
CA THR A 141 13.33 -24.09 -4.92
C THR A 141 12.39 -24.00 -3.72
N CYS A 142 12.53 -24.91 -2.75
CA CYS A 142 11.78 -24.88 -1.49
C CYS A 142 12.13 -23.67 -0.64
N TYR A 143 13.42 -23.38 -0.49
CA TYR A 143 13.88 -22.20 0.23
C TYR A 143 13.50 -20.90 -0.46
N GLU A 144 13.56 -20.85 -1.79
CA GLU A 144 13.11 -19.69 -2.58
C GLU A 144 11.63 -19.39 -2.33
N LEU A 145 10.75 -20.41 -2.33
CA LEU A 145 9.33 -20.22 -2.10
C LEU A 145 9.03 -19.81 -0.65
N MET A 146 9.75 -20.37 0.34
CA MET A 146 9.66 -19.92 1.73
C MET A 146 10.11 -18.46 1.90
N ALA A 147 11.17 -18.06 1.21
CA ALA A 147 11.63 -16.67 1.23
C ALA A 147 10.60 -15.72 0.60
N VAL A 148 10.01 -16.09 -0.54
CA VAL A 148 8.94 -15.32 -1.19
C VAL A 148 7.72 -15.18 -0.27
N TRP A 149 7.28 -16.27 0.37
CA TRP A 149 6.17 -16.23 1.32
C TRP A 149 6.45 -15.28 2.50
N GLY A 150 7.65 -15.36 3.09
CA GLY A 150 8.07 -14.45 4.16
C GLY A 150 8.10 -12.99 3.71
N LEU A 151 8.61 -12.70 2.52
CA LEU A 151 8.61 -11.34 1.98
C LEU A 151 7.20 -10.79 1.72
N ILE A 152 6.24 -11.63 1.33
CA ILE A 152 4.84 -11.21 1.16
C ILE A 152 4.22 -10.81 2.50
N ILE A 153 4.53 -11.53 3.59
CA ILE A 153 4.08 -11.15 4.95
C ILE A 153 4.68 -9.81 5.36
N VAL A 154 5.98 -9.62 5.12
CA VAL A 154 6.65 -8.33 5.39
C VAL A 154 5.99 -7.20 4.61
N LEU A 155 5.66 -7.41 3.33
CA LEU A 155 4.92 -6.43 2.53
C LEU A 155 3.56 -6.09 3.14
N CYS A 156 2.79 -7.09 3.61
CA CYS A 156 1.51 -6.84 4.28
C CYS A 156 1.68 -5.91 5.50
N VAL A 157 2.71 -6.17 6.32
CA VAL A 157 3.01 -5.32 7.48
C VAL A 157 3.39 -3.90 7.04
N LEU A 158 4.24 -3.78 6.01
CA LEU A 158 4.68 -2.48 5.51
C LEU A 158 3.53 -1.66 4.91
N PHE A 159 2.62 -2.28 4.15
CA PHE A 159 1.43 -1.61 3.61
C PHE A 159 0.48 -1.17 4.72
N THR A 160 0.31 -2.00 5.76
CA THR A 160 -0.50 -1.66 6.93
C THR A 160 0.10 -0.48 7.69
N ALA A 161 1.41 -0.52 7.97
CA ALA A 161 2.12 0.56 8.63
C ALA A 161 2.04 1.89 7.84
N SER A 162 2.14 1.81 6.51
CA SER A 162 1.96 2.97 5.61
C SER A 162 0.56 3.56 5.71
N GLY A 163 -0.48 2.72 5.66
CA GLY A 163 -1.87 3.15 5.79
C GLY A 163 -2.16 3.79 7.15
N ILE A 164 -1.64 3.20 8.23
CA ILE A 164 -1.78 3.73 9.60
C ILE A 164 -1.07 5.08 9.74
N ALA A 165 0.16 5.21 9.23
CA ALA A 165 0.90 6.46 9.28
C ALA A 165 0.18 7.58 8.49
N ALA A 166 -0.35 7.26 7.30
CA ALA A 166 -1.15 8.20 6.51
C ALA A 166 -2.44 8.62 7.24
N LEU A 167 -3.10 7.68 7.93
CA LEU A 167 -4.29 7.95 8.73
C LEU A 167 -3.99 8.87 9.93
N PHE A 168 -2.89 8.62 10.65
CA PHE A 168 -2.49 9.48 11.77
C PHE A 168 -2.15 10.90 11.33
N LEU A 169 -1.45 11.06 10.21
CA LEU A 169 -1.18 12.37 9.63
C LEU A 169 -2.49 13.09 9.24
N PHE A 170 -3.45 12.35 8.68
CA PHE A 170 -4.76 12.89 8.34
C PHE A 170 -5.57 13.33 9.57
N LEU A 171 -5.60 12.50 10.63
CA LEU A 171 -6.25 12.81 11.90
C LEU A 171 -5.57 14.01 12.59
N GLY A 172 -4.24 14.07 12.56
CA GLY A 172 -3.47 15.21 13.08
C GLY A 172 -3.82 16.51 12.35
N LYS A 173 -3.89 16.48 11.02
CA LYS A 173 -4.30 17.64 10.21
C LYS A 173 -5.75 18.06 10.50
N ARG A 174 -6.67 17.11 10.69
CA ARG A 174 -8.07 17.41 11.07
C ARG A 174 -8.16 18.07 12.44
N ARG A 175 -7.39 17.59 13.42
CA ARG A 175 -7.35 18.18 14.78
C ARG A 175 -6.82 19.63 14.75
N ALA A 176 -5.79 19.89 13.96
CA ALA A 176 -5.23 21.23 13.78
C ALA A 176 -6.22 22.20 13.11
N LEU A 177 -6.97 21.72 12.11
CA LEU A 177 -8.02 22.52 11.45
C LEU A 177 -9.19 22.82 12.40
N SER A 178 -9.63 21.85 13.22
CA SER A 178 -10.70 22.08 14.21
C SER A 178 -10.30 23.09 15.30
N SER A 179 -9.03 23.11 15.73
CA SER A 179 -8.55 24.15 16.64
C SER A 179 -8.47 25.53 15.97
N GLN A 180 -8.19 25.58 14.68
CA GLN A 180 -8.08 26.83 13.94
C GLN A 180 -9.46 27.46 13.65
N SER A 181 -10.50 26.65 13.40
CA SER A 181 -11.87 27.12 13.31
C SER A 181 -12.41 27.65 14.64
N ALA A 182 -12.05 27.01 15.76
CA ALA A 182 -12.42 27.46 17.10
C ALA A 182 -11.74 28.80 17.45
N GLY A 183 -10.43 28.93 17.22
CA GLY A 183 -9.71 30.19 17.45
C GLY A 183 -10.11 31.34 16.50
N ARG A 184 -10.62 31.03 15.30
CA ARG A 184 -11.15 32.04 14.38
C ARG A 184 -12.54 32.54 14.79
N ALA A 185 -13.37 31.69 15.40
CA ALA A 185 -14.65 32.10 15.97
C ALA A 185 -14.43 33.05 17.16
N ASP A 186 -13.54 32.71 18.08
CA ASP A 186 -13.15 33.53 19.24
C ASP A 186 -12.63 34.92 18.82
N LYS A 187 -11.75 34.97 17.80
CA LYS A 187 -11.24 36.24 17.27
C LYS A 187 -12.30 37.09 16.55
N GLN A 188 -13.36 36.46 16.03
CA GLN A 188 -14.44 37.16 15.34
C GLN A 188 -15.49 37.71 16.32
N GLU A 189 -15.69 37.04 17.46
CA GLU A 189 -16.47 37.55 18.59
C GLU A 189 -15.75 38.75 19.25
N ALA A 190 -14.44 38.66 19.48
CA ALA A 190 -13.65 39.76 20.05
C ALA A 190 -13.67 41.05 19.20
N TRP A 191 -13.72 40.95 17.85
CA TRP A 191 -13.85 42.12 16.98
C TRP A 191 -15.26 42.76 17.03
N SER A 192 -16.27 42.00 17.43
CA SER A 192 -17.66 42.50 17.50
C SER A 192 -17.93 43.30 18.77
N ASP A 193 -17.21 43.03 19.86
CA ASP A 193 -17.35 43.75 21.14
C ASP A 193 -16.54 45.06 21.20
N ASP A 194 -15.44 45.16 20.44
CA ASP A 194 -14.64 46.40 20.32
C ASP A 194 -15.15 47.36 19.22
N ALA A 195 -16.22 46.99 18.50
CA ALA A 195 -16.87 47.91 17.58
C ALA A 195 -17.58 49.02 18.40
N PRO A 196 -17.17 50.29 18.28
CA PRO A 196 -17.82 51.36 19.04
C PRO A 196 -19.30 51.43 18.67
N MET A 197 -20.18 51.30 19.67
CA MET A 197 -21.59 51.67 19.58
C MET A 197 -21.72 53.17 19.34
N THR A 198 -21.52 53.59 18.08
CA THR A 198 -22.04 54.82 17.52
C THR A 198 -22.69 54.41 16.19
N ALA A 199 -23.98 54.58 15.93
CA ALA A 199 -24.93 55.54 16.45
C ALA A 199 -26.38 55.05 16.25
N PRO A 200 -27.35 55.51 17.05
CA PRO A 200 -28.73 55.64 16.60
C PRO A 200 -28.93 57.09 16.13
N LEU A 201 -28.90 57.36 14.83
CA LEU A 201 -29.56 58.54 14.30
C LEU A 201 -30.32 58.18 13.01
N SER A 202 -31.63 58.09 13.20
CA SER A 202 -32.72 58.31 12.26
C SER A 202 -32.35 59.09 10.99
N GLY A 203 -32.74 58.57 9.81
CA GLY A 203 -33.04 59.42 8.65
C GLY A 203 -32.79 58.81 7.26
N GLY A 204 -33.80 58.14 6.71
CA GLY A 204 -34.21 58.30 5.30
C GLY A 204 -33.40 57.63 4.17
N ALA A 205 -34.18 56.97 3.29
CA ALA A 205 -33.92 56.67 1.87
C ALA A 205 -33.12 55.39 1.50
N ALA A 206 -33.88 54.33 1.18
CA ALA A 206 -33.62 53.49 0.00
C ALA A 206 -33.89 54.30 -1.30
N PRO A 207 -33.50 53.89 -2.53
CA PRO A 207 -33.00 52.57 -2.97
C PRO A 207 -31.76 52.62 -3.91
N GLY A 208 -31.14 51.46 -4.18
CA GLY A 208 -30.07 51.38 -5.20
C GLY A 208 -29.46 50.00 -5.38
N ARG A 209 -30.24 49.06 -5.94
CA ARG A 209 -29.82 47.72 -6.38
C ARG A 209 -28.89 47.85 -7.60
N LEU A 210 -27.62 47.42 -7.51
CA LEU A 210 -26.75 47.17 -8.67
C LEU A 210 -25.95 45.89 -8.48
N ILE A 211 -26.29 44.92 -9.32
CA ILE A 211 -25.59 43.66 -9.61
C ILE A 211 -24.51 43.96 -10.67
N PRO A 212 -23.35 43.29 -10.62
CA PRO A 212 -22.78 42.65 -11.83
C PRO A 212 -22.37 41.20 -11.47
N GLN A 213 -22.83 40.09 -12.05
CA GLN A 213 -22.87 39.60 -13.44
C GLN A 213 -21.57 39.77 -14.24
N GLY A 214 -20.95 38.63 -14.56
CA GLY A 214 -19.93 38.44 -15.60
C GLY A 214 -18.54 38.11 -15.04
N PHE A 215 -17.80 37.13 -15.55
CA PHE A 215 -18.01 36.11 -16.58
C PHE A 215 -16.88 35.08 -16.41
#